data_AF-A0A7K4GTG8-F1
#
_entry.id   AF-A0A7K4GTG8-F1
#
_cell.length_a   1.000
_cell.length_b   1.000
_cell.length_c   1.000
_cell.angle_alpha   90.00
_cell.angle_beta   90.00
_cell.angle_gamma   90.00
#
_symmetry.space_group_name_H-M   'P 1'
#
loop_
_entity.id
_entity.type
_entity.pdbx_description
1 polymer ?
#
loop_
_entity_poly.entity_id
_entity_poly.type
_entity_poly.pdbx_seq_one_letter_code
_entity_poly.pdbx_strand_id
1 'polypeptide(L)'
;MSPRNKKKRIIRVRDSQLRRFRTAMRELLKIAYNSEWQSMHDQIDSININDFDLKIKNEDKIHRQIEELERARFRAPIGCRVCGRQDLDLVFNPCSIQWYCEGCYSFNQESYKKNPHPEGIDWRKIYP
;
A
#
# COMPACT_ATOMS: atom_id res chain seq x y z
N MET A 1 -2.40 -11.70 -21.11
CA MET A 1 -3.78 -11.50 -20.64
C MET A 1 -4.14 -10.02 -20.78
N SER A 2 -5.17 -9.69 -21.56
CA SER A 2 -5.66 -8.30 -21.71
C SER A 2 -5.98 -7.71 -20.33
N PRO A 3 -5.51 -6.48 -20.01
CA PRO A 3 -5.79 -5.91 -18.70
C PRO A 3 -7.29 -5.59 -18.65
N ARG A 4 -8.06 -6.32 -17.83
CA ARG A 4 -9.41 -5.90 -17.48
C ARG A 4 -9.30 -4.46 -17.00
N ASN A 5 -9.92 -3.53 -17.72
CA ASN A 5 -9.95 -2.09 -17.41
C ASN A 5 -10.42 -1.89 -15.96
N LYS A 6 -9.49 -1.89 -15.00
CA LYS A 6 -9.78 -1.55 -13.62
C LYS A 6 -10.03 -0.04 -13.64
N LYS A 7 -11.29 0.36 -13.47
CA LYS A 7 -11.65 1.78 -13.43
C LYS A 7 -11.14 2.40 -12.12
N LYS A 8 -10.81 3.70 -12.16
CA LYS A 8 -10.67 4.53 -10.97
C LYS A 8 -11.93 4.36 -10.10
N ARG A 9 -11.74 4.12 -8.80
CA ARG A 9 -12.82 3.94 -7.84
C ARG A 9 -12.62 4.87 -6.66
N ILE A 10 -13.68 5.50 -6.20
CA ILE A 10 -13.66 6.35 -5.00
C ILE A 10 -14.66 5.77 -4.01
N ILE A 11 -14.20 5.48 -2.80
CA ILE A 11 -15.10 5.06 -1.71
C ILE A 11 -15.48 6.31 -0.91
N ARG A 12 -16.69 6.81 -1.15
CA ARG A 12 -17.25 7.95 -0.42
C ARG A 12 -18.24 7.49 0.63
N VAL A 13 -18.00 7.83 1.89
CA VAL A 13 -18.89 7.49 3.00
C VAL A 13 -19.46 8.79 3.56
N ARG A 14 -20.75 9.05 3.28
CA ARG A 14 -21.41 10.30 3.70
C ARG A 14 -21.82 10.27 5.18
N ASP A 15 -22.36 9.14 5.61
CA ASP A 15 -22.82 8.93 6.97
C ASP A 15 -21.68 9.09 7.99
N SER A 16 -21.93 9.82 9.06
CA SER A 16 -20.90 10.15 10.06
C SER A 16 -20.54 8.97 10.95
N GLN A 17 -21.51 8.11 11.27
CA GLN A 17 -21.29 6.91 12.08
C GLN A 17 -20.48 5.87 11.30
N LEU A 18 -20.81 5.66 10.02
CA LEU A 18 -20.04 4.78 9.14
C LEU A 18 -18.62 5.30 8.89
N ARG A 19 -18.41 6.62 8.83
CA ARG A 19 -17.05 7.20 8.76
C ARG A 19 -16.23 6.90 10.02
N ARG A 20 -16.83 7.02 11.20
CA ARG A 20 -16.18 6.66 12.47
C ARG A 20 -15.83 5.18 12.51
N PHE A 21 -16.79 4.31 12.18
CA PHE A 21 -16.58 2.86 12.12
C PHE A 21 -15.46 2.49 11.14
N ARG A 22 -15.50 3.02 9.92
CA ARG A 22 -14.43 2.83 8.92
C ARG A 22 -13.07 3.21 9.47
N THR A 23 -12.96 4.38 10.12
CA THR A 23 -11.68 4.88 10.64
C THR A 23 -11.16 3.96 11.74
N ALA A 24 -12.02 3.54 12.67
CA ALA A 24 -11.66 2.59 13.73
C ALA A 24 -11.19 1.24 13.15
N MET A 25 -11.92 0.68 12.17
CA MET A 25 -11.53 -0.57 11.51
C MET A 25 -10.18 -0.45 10.80
N ARG A 26 -9.93 0.69 10.13
CA ARG A 26 -8.66 0.95 9.46
C ARG A 26 -7.51 1.06 10.46
N GLU A 27 -7.73 1.67 11.62
CA GLU A 27 -6.74 1.76 12.69
C GLU A 27 -6.39 0.36 13.21
N LEU A 28 -7.39 -0.47 13.51
CA LEU A 28 -7.17 -1.85 13.95
C LEU A 28 -6.35 -2.66 12.94
N LEU A 29 -6.69 -2.56 11.65
CA LEU A 29 -5.93 -3.24 10.59
C LEU A 29 -4.49 -2.73 10.46
N LYS A 30 -4.25 -1.44 10.72
CA LYS A 30 -2.91 -0.86 10.71
C LYS A 30 -2.09 -1.33 11.91
N ILE A 31 -2.70 -1.40 13.09
CA ILE A 31 -2.05 -1.94 14.30
C ILE A 31 -1.67 -3.41 14.07
N ALA A 32 -2.60 -4.21 13.54
CA ALA A 32 -2.34 -5.62 13.21
C ALA A 32 -1.19 -5.75 12.20
N TYR A 33 -1.21 -4.96 11.11
CA TYR A 33 -0.12 -4.92 10.13
C TYR A 33 1.22 -4.58 10.77
N ASN A 34 1.28 -3.53 11.60
CA ASN A 34 2.53 -3.10 12.24
C ASN A 34 3.07 -4.17 13.20
N SER A 35 2.19 -4.84 13.93
CA SER A 35 2.55 -5.93 14.84
C SER A 35 3.17 -7.10 14.09
N GLU A 36 2.53 -7.54 12.99
CA GLU A 36 3.04 -8.64 12.16
C GLU A 36 4.35 -8.26 11.47
N TRP A 37 4.43 -7.03 10.94
CA TRP A 37 5.63 -6.52 10.29
C TRP A 37 6.81 -6.48 11.27
N GLN A 38 6.61 -5.97 12.49
CA GLN A 38 7.65 -5.94 13.52
C GLN A 38 8.08 -7.36 13.91
N SER A 39 7.14 -8.27 14.14
CA SER A 39 7.43 -9.68 14.46
C SER A 39 8.29 -10.36 13.39
N MET A 40 8.08 -10.07 12.11
CA MET A 40 8.89 -10.61 11.03
C MET A 40 10.31 -10.02 11.01
N HIS A 41 10.48 -8.72 11.29
CA HIS A 41 11.81 -8.12 11.43
C HIS A 41 12.56 -8.64 12.65
N ASP A 42 11.89 -8.78 13.79
CA ASP A 42 12.47 -9.38 14.99
C ASP A 42 12.92 -10.82 14.72
N GLN A 43 12.17 -11.58 13.91
CA GLN A 43 12.57 -12.91 13.48
C GLN A 43 13.86 -12.89 12.65
N ILE A 44 14.01 -11.95 11.70
CA ILE A 44 15.24 -11.78 10.91
C ILE A 44 16.42 -11.49 11.83
N ASP A 45 16.28 -10.53 12.74
CA ASP A 45 17.32 -10.14 13.69
C ASP A 45 17.71 -11.31 14.63
N SER A 46 16.77 -12.21 14.91
CA SER A 46 17.02 -13.41 15.72
C SER A 46 17.68 -14.57 14.98
N ILE A 47 17.89 -14.50 13.66
CA ILE A 47 18.55 -15.58 12.89
C ILE A 47 20.03 -15.63 13.25
N ASN A 48 20.34 -16.51 14.20
CA ASN A 48 21.69 -16.83 14.63
C ASN A 48 22.10 -18.21 14.11
N ILE A 49 22.44 -18.27 12.82
CA ILE A 49 22.87 -19.49 12.12
C ILE A 49 24.26 -19.25 11.54
N ASN A 50 25.20 -20.15 11.86
CA ASN A 50 26.59 -20.09 11.39
C ASN A 50 26.75 -20.52 9.92
N ASP A 51 25.83 -21.35 9.42
CA ASP A 51 25.74 -21.72 8.01
C ASP A 51 25.14 -20.54 7.22
N PHE A 52 25.98 -19.94 6.37
CA PHE A 52 25.63 -18.76 5.58
C PHE A 52 24.52 -19.05 4.56
N ASP A 53 24.57 -20.19 3.88
CA ASP A 53 23.56 -20.55 2.87
C ASP A 53 22.21 -20.81 3.52
N LEU A 54 22.21 -21.43 4.70
CA LEU A 54 20.98 -21.66 5.46
C LEU A 54 20.42 -20.36 6.03
N LYS A 55 21.29 -19.43 6.47
CA LYS A 55 20.90 -18.09 6.91
C LYS A 55 20.20 -17.31 5.81
N ILE A 56 20.80 -17.21 4.62
CA ILE A 56 20.20 -16.53 3.45
C ILE A 56 18.84 -17.12 3.11
N LYS A 57 18.72 -18.45 3.05
CA LYS A 57 17.44 -19.11 2.71
C LYS A 57 16.33 -18.77 3.71
N ASN A 58 16.65 -18.64 5.00
CA ASN A 58 15.69 -18.26 6.03
C ASN A 58 15.31 -16.78 5.94
N GLU A 59 16.27 -15.89 5.76
CA GLU A 59 16.01 -14.45 5.52
C GLU A 59 15.13 -14.25 4.29
N ASP A 60 15.44 -14.90 3.17
CA ASP A 60 14.64 -14.85 1.93
C ASP A 60 13.19 -15.29 2.15
N LYS A 61 12.97 -16.32 2.98
CA LYS A 61 11.63 -16.79 3.30
C LYS A 61 10.84 -15.71 4.03
N ILE A 62 11.44 -15.05 5.02
CA ILE A 62 10.77 -14.00 5.79
C ILE A 62 10.58 -12.75 4.94
N HIS A 63 11.57 -12.36 4.12
CA HIS A 63 11.43 -11.25 3.18
C HIS A 63 10.23 -11.44 2.23
N ARG A 64 10.00 -12.65 1.71
CA ARG A 64 8.80 -12.93 0.89
C ARG A 64 7.50 -12.74 1.65
N GLN A 65 7.47 -13.08 2.95
CA GLN A 65 6.30 -12.86 3.80
C GLN A 65 6.07 -11.36 4.06
N ILE A 66 7.14 -10.60 4.30
CA ILE A 66 7.08 -9.14 4.42
C ILE A 66 6.52 -8.53 3.13
N GLU A 67 7.02 -8.92 1.97
CA GLU A 67 6.52 -8.44 0.66
C GLU A 67 5.03 -8.79 0.43
N GLU A 68 4.59 -9.95 0.89
CA GLU A 68 3.17 -10.33 0.83
C GLU A 68 2.31 -9.46 1.75
N LEU A 69 2.76 -9.25 2.99
CA LEU A 69 2.09 -8.41 3.98
C LEU A 69 2.00 -6.95 3.50
N GLU A 70 3.08 -6.40 2.93
CA GLU A 70 3.09 -5.07 2.32
C GLU A 70 2.13 -4.98 1.14
N ARG A 71 2.14 -5.98 0.24
CA ARG A 71 1.19 -6.03 -0.88
C ARG A 71 -0.25 -6.03 -0.38
N ALA A 72 -0.58 -6.78 0.67
CA ALA A 72 -1.90 -6.76 1.27
C ALA A 72 -2.24 -5.37 1.83
N ARG A 73 -1.31 -4.76 2.59
CA ARG A 73 -1.48 -3.43 3.20
C ARG A 73 -1.73 -2.31 2.20
N PHE A 74 -1.00 -2.31 1.08
CA PHE A 74 -1.05 -1.22 0.10
C PHE A 74 -2.16 -1.41 -0.95
N ARG A 75 -2.63 -2.65 -1.17
CA ARG A 75 -3.78 -2.93 -2.05
C ARG A 75 -5.13 -2.80 -1.33
N ALA A 76 -5.15 -2.83 0.00
CA ALA A 76 -6.35 -2.62 0.79
C ALA A 76 -6.65 -1.13 1.01
N PRO A 77 -7.93 -0.73 1.13
CA PRO A 77 -8.34 0.66 1.38
C PRO A 77 -8.16 1.05 2.86
N ILE A 78 -6.97 0.80 3.44
CA ILE A 78 -6.67 1.01 4.86
C ILE A 78 -6.19 2.45 5.14
N GLY A 79 -5.48 3.07 4.20
CA GLY A 79 -5.01 4.45 4.32
C GLY A 79 -4.36 4.94 3.03
N CYS A 80 -4.12 6.24 2.94
CA CYS A 80 -3.42 6.81 1.79
C CYS A 80 -1.97 6.31 1.74
N ARG A 81 -1.54 5.82 0.56
CA ARG A 81 -0.15 5.38 0.31
C ARG A 81 0.90 6.47 0.54
N VAL A 82 0.54 7.74 0.41
CA VAL A 82 1.46 8.88 0.52
C VAL A 82 1.48 9.44 1.94
N CYS A 83 0.34 9.94 2.43
CA CYS A 83 0.30 10.63 3.73
C CYS A 83 -0.13 9.74 4.91
N GLY A 84 -0.44 8.46 4.67
CA GLY A 84 -0.83 7.51 5.72
C GLY A 84 -2.21 7.72 6.34
N ARG A 85 -2.89 8.85 6.09
CA ARG A 85 -4.21 9.16 6.67
C ARG A 85 -5.27 8.10 6.35
N GLN A 86 -6.09 7.79 7.35
CA GLN A 86 -7.06 6.69 7.33
C GLN A 86 -8.50 7.17 7.50
N ASP A 87 -8.69 8.41 7.94
CA ASP A 87 -10.00 9.03 8.16
C ASP A 87 -10.62 9.58 6.86
N LEU A 88 -9.79 9.77 5.82
CA LEU A 88 -10.20 10.29 4.51
C LEU A 88 -10.85 9.24 3.59
N ASP A 89 -11.64 9.73 2.65
CA ASP A 89 -12.07 8.95 1.49
C ASP A 89 -10.87 8.64 0.59
N LEU A 90 -10.85 7.42 0.04
CA LEU A 90 -9.73 6.94 -0.75
C LEU A 90 -10.14 6.69 -2.21
N VAL A 91 -9.21 7.03 -3.09
CA VAL A 91 -9.22 6.85 -4.54
C VAL A 91 -8.29 5.68 -4.87
N PHE A 92 -8.83 4.68 -5.54
CA PHE A 92 -8.06 3.56 -6.09
C PHE A 92 -7.41 3.96 -7.40
N ASN A 93 -6.09 3.84 -7.45
CA ASN A 93 -5.30 3.89 -8.67
C ASN A 93 -5.20 2.48 -9.27
N PRO A 94 -5.79 2.22 -10.45
CA PRO A 94 -5.76 0.90 -11.06
C PRO A 94 -4.42 0.48 -11.65
N CYS A 95 -3.56 1.44 -12.01
CA CYS A 95 -2.24 1.18 -12.57
C CYS A 95 -1.26 0.75 -11.48
N SER A 96 -1.20 1.50 -10.37
CA SER A 96 -0.34 1.14 -9.23
C SER A 96 -0.98 0.15 -8.26
N ILE A 97 -2.28 -0.14 -8.42
CA ILE A 97 -3.09 -1.02 -7.55
C ILE A 97 -3.02 -0.56 -6.08
N GLN A 98 -3.12 0.74 -5.85
CA GLN A 98 -2.98 1.35 -4.52
C GLN A 98 -4.06 2.38 -4.26
N TRP A 99 -4.21 2.75 -2.99
CA TRP A 99 -5.19 3.73 -2.51
C TRP A 99 -4.53 5.03 -2.08
N TYR A 100 -5.14 6.15 -2.48
CA TYR A 100 -4.68 7.51 -2.21
C TYR A 100 -5.83 8.33 -1.63
N CYS A 101 -5.56 9.32 -0.77
CA CYS A 101 -6.58 10.36 -0.57
C CYS A 101 -6.67 11.24 -1.83
N GLU A 102 -7.78 11.94 -2.03
CA GLU A 102 -7.96 12.80 -3.20
C GLU A 102 -6.82 13.82 -3.36
N GLY A 103 -6.38 14.45 -2.26
CA GLY A 103 -5.27 15.42 -2.27
C GLY A 103 -3.96 14.84 -2.79
N CYS A 104 -3.52 13.69 -2.25
CA CYS A 104 -2.28 13.05 -2.69
C CYS A 104 -2.40 12.46 -4.10
N TYR A 105 -3.59 11.99 -4.52
CA TYR A 105 -3.81 11.52 -5.89
C TYR A 105 -3.62 12.67 -6.89
N SER A 106 -4.23 13.84 -6.62
CA SER A 106 -4.10 15.02 -7.47
C SER A 106 -2.68 15.57 -7.47
N PHE A 107 -2.05 15.69 -6.30
CA PHE A 107 -0.66 16.15 -6.18
C PHE A 107 0.30 15.28 -7.00
N ASN A 108 0.22 13.96 -6.85
CA ASN A 108 1.07 13.07 -7.64
C ASN A 108 0.80 13.21 -9.14
N GLN A 109 -0.47 13.25 -9.55
CA GLN A 109 -0.83 13.45 -10.96
C GLN A 109 -0.23 14.75 -11.53
N GLU A 110 -0.26 15.85 -10.77
CA GLU A 110 0.35 17.12 -11.16
C GLU A 110 1.87 17.05 -11.27
N SER A 111 2.53 16.36 -10.34
CA SER A 111 3.98 16.14 -10.41
C SER A 111 4.38 15.41 -11.69
N TYR A 112 3.67 14.34 -12.04
CA TYR A 112 3.95 13.58 -13.27
C TYR A 112 3.60 14.35 -14.56
N LYS A 113 2.64 15.28 -14.51
CA LYS A 113 2.35 16.18 -15.63
C LYS A 113 3.51 17.15 -15.89
N LYS A 114 4.12 17.68 -14.83
CA LYS A 114 5.21 18.66 -14.90
C LYS A 114 6.56 18.02 -15.19
N ASN A 115 6.80 16.85 -14.60
CA ASN A 115 8.04 16.09 -14.70
C ASN A 115 7.72 14.68 -15.19
N PRO A 116 7.62 14.47 -16.52
CA PRO A 116 7.40 13.15 -17.08
C PRO A 116 8.47 12.17 -16.59
N HIS A 117 8.07 10.93 -16.29
CA HIS A 117 9.02 9.91 -15.83
C HIS A 117 10.13 9.71 -16.88
N PRO A 118 11.42 9.58 -16.48
CA PRO A 118 12.53 9.43 -17.42
C PRO A 118 12.34 8.28 -18.41
N GLU A 119 11.67 7.22 -17.97
CA GLU A 119 11.38 6.01 -18.77
C GLU A 119 10.17 6.15 -19.71
N GLY A 120 9.62 7.35 -19.89
CA GLY A 120 8.54 7.59 -20.84
C GLY A 120 7.18 7.01 -20.43
N ILE A 121 6.98 6.69 -19.15
CA ILE A 121 5.70 6.18 -18.65
C ILE A 121 4.65 7.31 -18.76
N ASP A 122 3.67 7.12 -19.64
CA ASP A 122 2.55 8.04 -19.80
C ASP A 122 1.75 8.15 -18.50
N TRP A 123 1.84 9.31 -17.84
CA TRP A 123 1.17 9.54 -16.57
C TRP A 123 -0.35 9.39 -16.66
N ARG A 124 -0.95 9.54 -17.85
CA ARG A 124 -2.39 9.28 -18.06
C ARG A 124 -2.75 7.81 -17.86
N LYS A 125 -1.78 6.91 -18.07
CA LYS A 125 -1.93 5.48 -17.75
C LYS A 125 -1.80 5.24 -16.25
N ILE A 126 -0.92 5.99 -15.56
CA ILE A 126 -0.72 5.88 -14.11
C ILE A 126 -1.92 6.47 -13.35
N TYR A 127 -2.44 7.62 -13.78
CA TYR A 127 -3.52 8.36 -13.10
C TYR A 127 -4.68 8.63 -14.07
N PRO A 128 -5.46 7.59 -14.44
CA PRO A 128 -6.66 7.74 -15.26
C PRO A 128 -7.80 8.46 -14.50
#